data_AF-X1VF27-F1
#
_entry.id   AF-X1VF27-F1
#
_cell.length_a   1.000
_cell.length_b   1.000
_cell.length_c   1.000
_cell.angle_alpha   90.00
_cell.angle_beta   90.00
_cell.angle_gamma   90.00
#
_symmetry.space_group_name_H-M   'P 1'
#
loop_
_entity.id
_entity.type
_entity.pdbx_description
1 polymer ?
#
loop_
_entity_poly.entity_id
_entity_poly.type
_entity_poly.pdbx_seq_one_letter_code
_entity_poly.pdbx_strand_id
1 'polypeptide(L)'
;VEIWTAGKGSYKLQSPGVMAPGGEIIIYAPHINCFHSRPEINLALRQIGYHCKDYVKKYLKSNSCFSKNIAAHVINVRGAGSFDVNSGKEEFNFKVTLATGISKEICKSVGLGYRNPDSICQEDFIGPGKIWIENGGKYLYKIK
;
A
#
# COMPACT_ATOMS: atom_id res chain seq x y z
N VAL A 1 -8.20 12.87 6.37
CA VAL A 1 -8.16 11.43 6.00
C VAL A 1 -6.71 10.99 6.05
N GLU A 2 -6.45 9.71 6.33
CA GLU A 2 -5.11 9.14 6.59
C GLU A 2 -4.91 7.84 5.79
N ILE A 3 -3.65 7.42 5.55
CA ILE A 3 -3.37 6.18 4.82
C ILE A 3 -4.01 4.96 5.48
N TRP A 4 -4.13 4.96 6.81
CA TRP A 4 -4.84 3.92 7.55
C TRP A 4 -6.23 3.59 6.95
N THR A 5 -6.96 4.63 6.56
CA THR A 5 -8.27 4.52 5.92
C THR A 5 -8.19 4.40 4.39
N ALA A 6 -7.31 5.17 3.75
CA ALA A 6 -7.17 5.18 2.29
C ALA A 6 -6.58 3.87 1.73
N GLY A 7 -5.88 3.09 2.57
CA GLY A 7 -5.38 1.76 2.24
C GLY A 7 -6.45 0.79 1.73
N LYS A 8 -7.74 1.05 2.02
CA LYS A 8 -8.91 0.37 1.40
C LYS A 8 -8.84 0.34 -0.12
N GLY A 9 -8.31 1.38 -0.74
CA GLY A 9 -8.12 1.43 -2.18
C GLY A 9 -7.24 0.30 -2.71
N SER A 10 -6.27 -0.18 -1.91
CA SER A 10 -5.44 -1.33 -2.27
C SER A 10 -6.19 -2.65 -2.09
N TYR A 11 -6.56 -3.02 -0.86
CA TYR A 11 -7.05 -4.38 -0.60
C TYR A 11 -8.40 -4.73 -1.25
N LYS A 12 -9.17 -3.75 -1.72
CA LYS A 12 -10.39 -4.00 -2.51
C LYS A 12 -10.14 -4.38 -3.98
N LEU A 13 -8.90 -4.25 -4.44
CA LEU A 13 -8.45 -4.66 -5.77
C LEU A 13 -7.63 -5.95 -5.73
N GLN A 14 -7.40 -6.53 -4.56
CA GLN A 14 -6.51 -7.69 -4.40
C GLN A 14 -7.19 -9.04 -4.62
N SER A 15 -8.44 -9.09 -5.07
CA SER A 15 -9.08 -10.37 -5.43
C SER A 15 -8.29 -11.04 -6.56
N PRO A 16 -8.16 -12.38 -6.56
CA PRO A 16 -7.38 -13.09 -7.57
C PRO A 16 -7.73 -12.70 -9.00
N GLY A 17 -6.70 -12.37 -9.79
CA GLY A 17 -6.77 -11.98 -11.20
C GLY A 17 -7.25 -10.55 -11.48
N VAL A 18 -7.75 -9.79 -10.49
CA VAL A 18 -8.13 -8.38 -10.70
C VAL A 18 -6.90 -7.53 -11.06
N MET A 19 -5.78 -7.77 -10.39
CA MET A 19 -4.50 -7.14 -10.72
C MET A 19 -3.68 -8.03 -11.64
N ALA A 20 -3.21 -7.48 -12.75
CA ALA A 20 -2.20 -8.13 -13.58
C ALA A 20 -0.85 -8.22 -12.85
N PRO A 21 -0.01 -9.24 -13.10
CA PRO A 21 1.35 -9.32 -12.57
C PRO A 21 2.15 -8.05 -12.90
N GLY A 22 2.80 -7.46 -11.89
CA GLY A 22 3.54 -6.21 -12.03
C GLY A 22 2.68 -4.96 -12.14
N GLY A 23 1.35 -5.08 -12.03
CA GLY A 23 0.41 -3.97 -12.05
C GLY A 23 0.66 -2.95 -10.94
N GLU A 24 -0.05 -1.83 -10.99
CA GLU A 24 0.11 -0.74 -10.03
C GLU A 24 -1.23 -0.25 -9.51
N ILE A 25 -1.33 -0.11 -8.19
CA ILE A 25 -2.43 0.58 -7.53
C ILE A 25 -1.91 1.95 -7.10
N ILE A 26 -2.54 3.01 -7.61
CA ILE A 26 -2.23 4.37 -7.21
C ILE A 26 -3.34 4.88 -6.29
N ILE A 27 -2.99 5.14 -5.04
CA ILE A 27 -3.90 5.76 -4.07
C ILE A 27 -3.81 7.27 -4.26
N TYR A 28 -4.75 7.82 -5.04
CA TYR A 28 -4.86 9.25 -5.28
C TYR A 28 -5.68 9.93 -4.17
N ALA A 29 -4.99 10.67 -3.30
CA ALA A 29 -5.59 11.43 -2.21
C ALA A 29 -4.68 12.62 -1.83
N PRO A 30 -4.68 13.72 -2.62
CA PRO A 30 -3.74 14.83 -2.46
C PRO A 30 -3.73 15.47 -1.07
N HIS A 31 -4.87 15.45 -0.38
CA HIS A 31 -5.08 16.02 0.93
C HIS A 31 -4.52 15.19 2.11
N ILE A 32 -4.04 13.96 1.86
CA ILE A 32 -3.48 13.10 2.92
C ILE A 32 -1.99 13.41 3.11
N ASN A 33 -1.58 13.67 4.36
CA ASN A 33 -0.20 14.00 4.72
C ASN A 33 0.41 13.11 5.82
N CYS A 34 -0.33 12.09 6.28
CA CYS A 34 0.11 11.21 7.36
C CYS A 34 -0.40 9.77 7.18
N PHE A 35 0.29 8.81 7.81
CA PHE A 35 -0.16 7.42 7.78
C PHE A 35 -1.28 7.16 8.79
N HIS A 36 -1.19 7.80 9.95
CA HIS A 36 -2.17 7.75 11.01
C HIS A 36 -2.14 9.07 11.81
N SER A 37 -3.28 9.47 12.37
CA SER A 37 -3.50 10.67 13.17
C SER A 37 -2.86 10.59 14.56
N ARG A 38 -2.96 9.43 15.21
CA ARG A 38 -2.23 9.09 16.44
C ARG A 38 -0.71 8.99 16.19
N PRO A 39 0.14 9.84 16.81
CA PRO A 39 1.58 9.89 16.54
C PRO A 39 2.31 8.56 16.77
N GLU A 40 1.96 7.82 17.80
CA GLU A 40 2.56 6.54 18.16
C GLU A 40 2.29 5.46 17.11
N ILE A 41 1.10 5.45 16.51
CA ILE A 41 0.74 4.52 15.43
C ILE A 41 1.45 4.94 14.14
N ASN A 42 1.49 6.24 13.85
CA ASN A 42 2.21 6.78 12.69
C ASN A 42 3.71 6.47 12.74
N LEU A 43 4.34 6.56 13.92
CA LEU A 43 5.73 6.19 14.11
C LEU A 43 5.93 4.69 13.90
N ALA A 44 5.08 3.85 14.51
CA ALA A 44 5.16 2.40 14.35
C ALA A 44 4.97 1.95 12.89
N LEU A 45 4.05 2.58 12.14
CA LEU A 45 3.86 2.34 10.69
C LEU A 45 5.13 2.67 9.89
N ARG A 46 5.79 3.79 10.23
CA ARG A 46 7.07 4.19 9.61
C ARG A 46 8.22 3.26 9.98
N GLN A 47 8.20 2.72 11.20
CA GLN A 47 9.24 1.82 11.70
C GLN A 47 9.18 0.44 11.04
N ILE A 48 7.98 -0.14 10.90
CA ILE A 48 7.84 -1.46 10.26
C ILE A 48 7.84 -1.36 8.75
N GLY A 49 7.24 -0.31 8.16
CA GLY A 49 7.05 -0.20 6.71
C GLY A 49 5.94 -1.11 6.15
N TYR A 50 5.72 -1.04 4.84
CA TYR A 50 4.73 -1.82 4.10
C TYR A 50 5.39 -2.99 3.38
N HIS A 51 5.23 -4.18 3.96
CA HIS A 51 5.92 -5.41 3.54
C HIS A 51 4.95 -6.58 3.36
N CYS A 52 5.42 -7.65 2.71
CA CYS A 52 4.62 -8.84 2.52
C CYS A 52 4.44 -9.60 3.85
N LYS A 53 3.48 -10.53 3.86
CA LYS A 53 3.12 -11.31 5.06
C LYS A 53 4.31 -12.02 5.71
N ASP A 54 5.21 -12.58 4.91
CA ASP A 54 6.30 -13.40 5.42
C ASP A 54 7.45 -12.56 6.00
N TYR A 55 7.73 -11.39 5.42
CA TYR A 55 8.59 -10.40 6.06
C TYR A 55 8.02 -9.98 7.41
N VAL A 56 6.74 -9.59 7.46
CA VAL A 56 6.11 -9.10 8.69
C VAL A 56 6.08 -10.17 9.78
N LYS A 57 5.85 -11.44 9.42
CA LYS A 57 6.00 -12.56 10.37
C LYS A 57 7.41 -12.65 10.95
N LYS A 58 8.45 -12.51 10.12
CA LYS A 58 9.86 -12.50 10.60
C LYS A 58 10.09 -11.31 11.53
N TYR A 59 9.63 -10.11 11.15
CA TYR A 59 9.71 -8.91 11.98
C TYR A 59 9.07 -9.10 13.36
N LEU A 60 7.89 -9.71 13.42
CA LEU A 60 7.17 -9.98 14.68
C LEU A 60 7.87 -11.02 15.57
N LYS A 61 8.68 -11.93 15.01
CA LYS A 61 9.51 -12.84 15.83
C LYS A 61 10.57 -12.08 16.62
N SER A 62 11.17 -11.05 16.01
CA SER A 62 12.16 -10.19 16.66
C SER A 62 11.54 -9.06 17.49
N ASN A 63 10.28 -8.70 17.22
CA ASN A 63 9.56 -7.61 17.88
C ASN A 63 8.22 -8.11 18.42
N SER A 64 8.25 -9.03 19.38
CA SER A 64 7.05 -9.74 19.88
C SER A 64 6.00 -8.83 20.51
N CYS A 65 6.42 -7.68 21.08
CA CYS A 65 5.52 -6.66 21.65
C CYS A 65 4.91 -5.73 20.59
N PHE A 66 5.27 -5.85 19.32
CA PHE A 66 4.76 -4.97 18.28
C PHE A 66 3.25 -5.20 18.03
N SER A 67 2.53 -4.12 17.73
CA SER A 67 1.09 -4.17 17.55
C SER A 67 0.70 -5.04 16.36
N LYS A 68 -0.03 -6.13 16.64
CA LYS A 68 -0.59 -7.02 15.61
C LYS A 68 -1.57 -6.31 14.68
N ASN A 69 -2.27 -5.28 15.17
CA ASN A 69 -3.19 -4.49 14.36
C ASN A 69 -2.43 -3.69 13.28
N ILE A 70 -1.31 -3.05 13.67
CA ILE A 70 -0.44 -2.33 12.73
C ILE A 70 0.18 -3.30 11.73
N ALA A 71 0.67 -4.45 12.21
CA ALA A 71 1.22 -5.50 11.36
C ALA A 71 0.20 -6.02 10.32
N ALA A 72 -1.05 -6.25 10.74
CA ALA A 72 -2.11 -6.66 9.83
C ALA A 72 -2.43 -5.56 8.79
N HIS A 73 -2.49 -4.30 9.20
CA HIS A 73 -2.72 -3.17 8.31
C HIS A 73 -1.66 -3.09 7.19
N VAL A 74 -0.37 -3.17 7.54
CA VAL A 74 0.70 -3.04 6.54
C VAL A 74 0.67 -4.18 5.52
N ILE A 75 0.39 -5.41 5.96
CA ILE A 75 0.21 -6.57 5.07
C ILE A 75 -0.98 -6.33 4.13
N ASN A 76 -2.12 -5.90 4.67
CA ASN A 76 -3.34 -5.68 3.88
C ASN A 76 -3.12 -4.62 2.81
N VAL A 77 -2.45 -3.52 3.13
CA VAL A 77 -2.17 -2.47 2.14
C VAL A 77 -1.15 -2.95 1.11
N ARG A 78 -0.06 -3.61 1.52
CA ARG A 78 1.01 -3.99 0.61
C ARG A 78 0.60 -5.10 -0.36
N GLY A 79 -0.18 -6.06 0.12
CA GLY A 79 -0.70 -7.18 -0.64
C GLY A 79 0.25 -8.37 -0.78
N ALA A 80 -0.06 -9.22 -1.75
CA ALA A 80 0.65 -10.47 -1.98
C ALA A 80 2.08 -10.25 -2.50
N GLY A 81 3.00 -11.01 -1.93
CA GLY A 81 4.41 -11.04 -2.30
C GLY A 81 5.13 -12.20 -1.62
N SER A 82 6.35 -12.45 -2.03
CA SER A 82 7.27 -13.43 -1.45
C SER A 82 8.40 -12.71 -0.73
N PHE A 83 8.99 -13.41 0.25
CA PHE A 83 10.17 -12.95 0.97
C PHE A 83 11.21 -14.06 0.99
N ASP A 84 12.37 -13.81 0.39
CA ASP A 84 13.52 -14.71 0.49
C ASP A 84 14.28 -14.41 1.79
N VAL A 85 14.24 -15.38 2.71
CA VAL A 85 14.86 -15.26 4.03
C VAL A 85 16.38 -15.14 3.95
N ASN A 86 17.01 -15.74 2.92
CA ASN A 86 18.46 -15.77 2.75
C ASN A 86 18.99 -14.45 2.20
N SER A 87 18.38 -13.94 1.13
CA SER A 87 18.80 -12.66 0.52
C SER A 87 18.17 -11.43 1.17
N GLY A 88 17.10 -11.60 1.95
CA GLY A 88 16.33 -10.50 2.53
C GLY A 88 15.50 -9.72 1.51
N LYS A 89 15.37 -10.21 0.28
CA LYS A 89 14.65 -9.54 -0.80
C LYS A 89 13.16 -9.90 -0.78
N GLU A 90 12.34 -8.92 -1.12
CA GLU A 90 10.91 -9.11 -1.35
C GLU A 90 10.57 -8.93 -2.82
N GLU A 91 9.68 -9.79 -3.31
CA GLU A 91 9.06 -9.64 -4.62
C GLU A 91 7.55 -9.51 -4.45
N PHE A 92 6.94 -8.61 -5.21
CA PHE A 92 5.53 -8.28 -5.04
C PHE A 92 4.77 -8.45 -6.34
N ASN A 93 3.54 -8.94 -6.24
CA ASN A 93 2.70 -9.16 -7.41
C ASN A 93 2.27 -7.85 -8.07
N PHE A 94 2.23 -6.76 -7.31
CA PHE A 94 1.89 -5.42 -7.79
C PHE A 94 2.56 -4.35 -6.91
N LYS A 95 2.57 -3.13 -7.43
CA LYS A 95 3.06 -1.93 -6.74
C LYS A 95 1.91 -1.19 -6.08
N VAL A 96 2.19 -0.59 -4.93
CA VAL A 96 1.27 0.35 -4.28
C VAL A 96 1.99 1.69 -4.23
N THR A 97 1.39 2.69 -4.86
CA THR A 97 1.96 4.02 -5.05
C THR A 97 1.05 5.05 -4.41
N LEU A 98 1.63 5.94 -3.61
CA LEU A 98 0.90 7.05 -3.00
C LEU A 98 1.01 8.29 -3.88
N ALA A 99 -0.14 8.84 -4.27
CA ALA A 99 -0.27 10.15 -4.87
C ALA A 99 -0.98 11.07 -3.87
N THR A 100 -0.20 11.52 -2.89
CA THR A 100 -0.67 12.22 -1.67
C THR A 100 0.30 13.34 -1.31
N GLY A 101 0.01 14.11 -0.26
CA GLY A 101 0.93 15.10 0.31
C GLY A 101 2.09 14.50 1.13
N ILE A 102 2.17 13.17 1.29
CA ILE A 102 3.34 12.51 1.91
C ILE A 102 4.52 12.55 0.93
N SER A 103 5.69 13.02 1.39
CA SER A 103 6.86 13.19 0.53
C SER A 103 7.35 11.87 -0.09
N LYS A 104 8.00 11.98 -1.25
CA LYS A 104 8.60 10.85 -1.98
C LYS A 104 9.57 10.04 -1.12
N GLU A 105 10.36 10.73 -0.31
CA GLU A 105 11.38 10.15 0.57
C GLU A 105 10.71 9.29 1.65
N ILE A 106 9.64 9.80 2.25
CA ILE A 106 8.86 9.08 3.26
C ILE A 106 8.16 7.87 2.66
N CYS A 107 7.54 8.00 1.48
CA CYS A 107 6.89 6.87 0.81
C CYS A 107 7.90 5.75 0.53
N LYS A 108 9.07 6.11 0.00
CA LYS A 108 10.15 5.14 -0.28
C LYS A 108 10.68 4.50 0.99
N SER A 109 10.86 5.26 2.08
CA SER A 109 11.39 4.71 3.33
C SER A 109 10.49 3.66 3.96
N VAL A 110 9.20 3.66 3.63
CA VAL A 110 8.22 2.66 4.10
C VAL A 110 7.88 1.60 3.06
N GLY A 111 8.65 1.49 1.97
CA GLY A 111 8.42 0.44 0.95
C GLY A 111 7.26 0.71 -0.02
N LEU A 112 6.79 1.95 -0.13
CA LEU A 112 5.73 2.36 -1.05
C LEU A 112 6.27 3.20 -2.21
N GLY A 113 5.55 3.16 -3.34
CA GLY A 113 5.79 4.07 -4.45
C GLY A 113 5.31 5.49 -4.14
N TYR A 114 5.80 6.46 -4.91
CA TYR A 114 5.32 7.84 -4.88
C TYR A 114 5.07 8.35 -6.29
N ARG A 115 3.98 9.09 -6.45
CA ARG A 115 3.69 9.89 -7.64
C ARG A 115 3.24 11.28 -7.20
N ASN A 116 3.63 12.31 -7.94
CA ASN A 116 3.15 13.66 -7.64
C ASN A 116 1.62 13.71 -7.84
N PRO A 117 0.81 14.06 -6.82
CA PRO A 117 -0.63 14.18 -6.99
C PRO A 117 -1.02 15.18 -8.09
N ASP A 118 -0.27 16.28 -8.24
CA ASP A 118 -0.59 17.33 -9.22
C ASP A 118 -0.28 16.90 -10.67
N SER A 119 0.41 15.78 -10.85
CA SER A 119 0.71 15.22 -12.18
C SER A 119 -0.27 14.10 -12.58
N ILE A 120 -1.34 13.86 -11.83
CA ILE A 120 -2.33 12.82 -12.14
C ILE A 120 -3.54 13.45 -12.81
N CYS A 121 -3.77 13.06 -14.07
CA CYS A 121 -4.97 13.41 -14.82
C CYS A 121 -5.82 12.15 -15.03
N GLN A 122 -7.15 12.26 -14.92
CA GLN A 122 -8.06 11.12 -15.05
C GLN A 122 -7.99 10.49 -16.44
N GLU A 123 -7.73 11.31 -17.46
CA GLU A 123 -7.64 10.93 -18.87
C GLU A 123 -6.49 9.93 -19.11
N ASP A 124 -5.43 9.98 -18.30
CA ASP A 124 -4.29 9.05 -18.39
C ASP A 124 -4.65 7.59 -18.07
N PHE A 125 -5.80 7.39 -17.41
CA PHE A 125 -6.30 6.11 -16.92
C PHE A 125 -7.46 5.57 -17.75
N ILE A 126 -7.68 6.14 -18.95
CA ILE A 126 -8.63 5.65 -19.93
C ILE A 126 -7.90 4.71 -20.90
N GLY A 127 -8.40 3.49 -21.05
CA GLY A 127 -7.90 2.52 -22.04
C GLY A 127 -7.60 1.13 -21.46
N PRO A 128 -7.14 0.19 -22.32
CA PRO A 128 -6.87 -1.19 -21.91
C PRO A 128 -5.87 -1.28 -20.74
N GLY A 129 -6.22 -2.06 -19.72
CA GLY A 129 -5.34 -2.30 -18.56
C GLY A 129 -5.26 -1.14 -17.56
N LYS A 130 -6.04 -0.08 -17.74
CA LYS A 130 -6.12 1.06 -16.83
C LYS A 130 -7.56 1.30 -16.40
N ILE A 131 -7.73 1.81 -15.19
CA ILE A 131 -9.05 2.15 -14.65
C ILE A 131 -8.92 3.32 -13.68
N TRP A 132 -9.81 4.29 -13.83
CA TRP A 132 -10.04 5.32 -12.82
C TRP A 132 -11.21 4.89 -11.94
N ILE A 133 -11.01 4.89 -10.62
CA ILE A 133 -12.02 4.45 -9.64
C ILE A 133 -12.40 5.63 -8.76
N GLU A 134 -13.57 6.21 -9.02
CA GLU A 134 -14.16 7.20 -8.12
C GLU A 134 -14.64 6.56 -6.82
N ASN A 135 -14.57 7.30 -5.72
CA ASN A 135 -14.88 6.79 -4.38
C ASN A 135 -14.09 5.51 -4.06
N GLY A 136 -12.79 5.53 -4.37
CA GLY A 136 -11.86 4.43 -4.16
C GLY A 136 -11.95 3.84 -2.75
N GLY A 137 -11.91 2.52 -2.66
CA GLY A 137 -12.02 1.81 -1.39
C GLY A 137 -13.46 1.59 -0.90
N LYS A 138 -14.49 1.86 -1.71
CA LYS A 138 -15.89 1.52 -1.39
C LYS A 138 -16.28 0.12 -1.85
N TYR A 139 -16.09 -0.21 -3.12
CA TYR A 139 -16.52 -1.47 -3.73
C TYR A 139 -15.40 -2.53 -3.75
N LEU A 140 -15.77 -3.80 -3.67
CA LEU A 140 -14.85 -4.93 -3.86
C LEU A 140 -14.87 -5.34 -5.33
N TYR A 141 -13.71 -5.43 -5.97
CA TYR A 141 -13.59 -5.84 -7.37
C TYR A 141 -13.33 -7.33 -7.48
N LYS A 142 -13.95 -7.96 -8.48
CA LYS A 142 -13.79 -9.37 -8.84
C LYS A 142 -13.85 -9.50 -10.36
N ILE A 143 -13.13 -10.49 -10.91
CA ILE A 143 -13.35 -10.90 -12.31
C ILE A 143 -14.72 -11.58 -12.40
N LYS A 144 -15.41 -11.37 -13.52
CA LYS A 144 -16.67 -12.05 -13.85
C LYS A 144 -16.43 -13.46 -14.35
#